data_AF-A0A9D0Z1D8-F1
#
_entry.id   AF-A0A9D0Z1D8-F1
#
_cell.length_a   1.000
_cell.length_b   1.000
_cell.length_c   1.000
_cell.angle_alpha   90.00
_cell.angle_beta   90.00
_cell.angle_gamma   90.00
#
_symmetry.space_group_name_H-M   'P 1'
#
loop_
_entity.id
_entity.type
_entity.pdbx_description
1 polymer ?
#
loop_
_entity_poly.entity_id
_entity_poly.type
_entity_poly.pdbx_seq_one_letter_code
_entity_poly.pdbx_strand_id
1 'polypeptide(L)'
;MTLREYPMCRQQVTVYRKMESGISRQVLSGCYLERSATRSHSTWGQEESKPFLLIVPGETQQVFAGDRIYAGEGPEIAPEDWADFIPAVVPGLYQAAYAETYGWQGKLWHTEAGCR
;
A
#
# COMPACT_ATOMS: atom_id res chain seq x y z
N MET A 1 -15.97 16.51 -18.01
CA MET A 1 -15.84 15.47 -16.97
C MET A 1 -15.15 16.10 -15.78
N THR A 2 -15.85 16.33 -14.68
CA THR A 2 -15.23 16.83 -13.44
C THR A 2 -14.36 15.72 -12.86
N LEU A 3 -13.11 16.04 -12.51
CA LEU A 3 -12.26 15.12 -11.75
C LEU A 3 -13.02 14.72 -10.48
N ARG A 4 -13.07 13.43 -10.17
CA ARG A 4 -13.60 13.00 -8.87
C ARG A 4 -12.61 13.48 -7.82
N GLU A 5 -13.08 14.29 -6.87
CA GLU A 5 -12.24 14.82 -5.82
C GLU A 5 -12.09 13.79 -4.69
N TYR A 6 -10.86 13.56 -4.25
CA TYR A 6 -10.54 12.72 -3.11
C TYR A 6 -10.00 13.59 -1.97
N PRO A 7 -10.85 14.36 -1.28
CA PRO A 7 -10.38 15.36 -0.32
C PRO A 7 -9.60 14.75 0.85
N MET A 8 -9.82 13.48 1.19
CA MET A 8 -9.07 12.80 2.24
C MET A 8 -7.69 12.30 1.78
N CYS A 9 -7.48 12.20 0.47
CA CYS A 9 -6.23 11.72 -0.11
C CYS A 9 -5.18 12.84 -0.13
N ARG A 10 -4.54 13.08 1.02
CA ARG A 10 -3.52 14.13 1.22
C ARG A 10 -2.17 13.59 1.70
N GLN A 11 -2.07 12.28 1.86
CA GLN A 11 -0.89 11.63 2.42
C GLN A 11 0.07 11.22 1.30
N GLN A 12 1.30 10.93 1.71
CA GLN A 12 2.30 10.29 0.87
C GLN A 12 2.47 8.84 1.33
N VAL A 13 2.71 7.94 0.39
CA VAL A 13 3.11 6.56 0.65
C VAL A 13 4.23 6.17 -0.29
N THR A 14 5.05 5.21 0.10
CA THR A 14 6.04 4.60 -0.79
C THR A 14 5.64 3.17 -1.08
N VAL A 15 5.51 2.84 -2.35
CA VAL A 15 5.19 1.51 -2.86
C VAL A 15 6.48 0.83 -3.28
N TYR A 16 6.72 -0.35 -2.74
CA TYR A 16 7.82 -1.21 -3.12
C TYR A 16 7.29 -2.46 -3.80
N ARG A 17 7.86 -2.77 -4.96
CA ARG A 17 7.54 -3.99 -5.71
C ARG A 17 8.80 -4.77 -5.99
N LYS A 18 8.80 -6.05 -5.61
CA LYS A 18 9.81 -6.99 -6.10
C LYS A 18 9.55 -7.28 -7.58
N MET A 19 10.57 -7.07 -8.39
CA MET A 19 10.61 -7.40 -9.81
C MET A 19 11.74 -8.39 -10.05
N GLU A 20 11.80 -9.01 -11.22
CA GLU A 20 12.91 -9.89 -11.59
C GLU A 20 14.26 -9.17 -11.55
N SER A 21 14.29 -7.91 -11.95
CA SER A 21 15.50 -7.08 -12.02
C SER A 21 15.90 -6.41 -10.69
N GLY A 22 15.12 -6.56 -9.62
CA GLY A 22 15.39 -5.91 -8.34
C GLY A 22 14.14 -5.44 -7.62
N ILE A 23 14.20 -4.26 -7.02
CA ILE A 23 13.09 -3.64 -6.29
C ILE A 23 12.75 -2.32 -6.95
N SER A 24 11.50 -2.14 -7.36
CA SER A 24 10.96 -0.83 -7.70
C SER A 24 10.55 -0.10 -6.42
N ARG A 25 10.92 1.18 -6.30
CA ARG A 25 10.50 2.08 -5.24
C ARG A 25 9.80 3.28 -5.87
N GLN A 26 8.53 3.49 -5.54
CA GLN A 26 7.74 4.60 -6.05
C GLN A 26 7.10 5.38 -4.90
N VAL A 27 7.44 6.66 -4.78
CA VAL A 27 6.76 7.57 -3.86
C VAL A 27 5.50 8.11 -4.53
N LEU A 28 4.36 7.88 -3.90
CA LEU A 28 3.04 8.34 -4.35
C LEU A 28 2.53 9.44 -3.43
N SER A 29 2.06 10.53 -4.00
CA SER A 29 1.44 11.66 -3.29
C SER A 29 -0.06 11.69 -3.54
N GLY A 30 -0.82 12.24 -2.58
CA GLY A 30 -2.26 12.36 -2.73
C GLY A 30 -2.95 11.01 -2.56
N CYS A 31 -2.53 10.25 -1.56
CA CYS A 31 -3.14 8.97 -1.18
C CYS A 31 -3.87 9.10 0.15
N TYR A 32 -4.72 8.13 0.47
CA TYR A 32 -5.31 7.96 1.80
C TYR A 32 -4.95 6.59 2.34
N LEU A 33 -4.20 6.54 3.44
CA LEU A 33 -3.82 5.36 4.18
C LEU A 33 -4.47 5.41 5.56
N GLU A 34 -5.51 4.60 5.72
CA GLU A 34 -6.13 4.34 7.01
C GLU A 34 -5.44 3.16 7.68
N ARG A 35 -5.14 3.36 8.96
CA ARG A 35 -4.44 2.38 9.81
C ARG A 35 -5.40 2.00 10.92
N SER A 36 -5.81 0.74 10.98
CA SER A 36 -6.62 0.27 12.11
C SER A 36 -5.73 0.15 13.35
N ALA A 37 -6.09 0.84 14.43
CA ALA A 37 -5.37 0.80 15.71
C ALA A 37 -5.63 -0.49 16.51
N THR A 38 -6.46 -1.40 15.99
CA THR A 38 -6.82 -2.65 16.66
C THR A 38 -5.65 -3.62 16.64
N ARG A 39 -5.07 -3.86 17.82
CA ARG A 39 -4.26 -5.05 18.11
C ARG A 39 -5.12 -6.28 17.78
N SER A 40 -4.79 -7.02 16.74
CA SER A 40 -5.24 -8.41 16.64
C SER A 40 -4.52 -9.19 17.73
N HIS A 41 -5.25 -9.56 18.79
CA HIS A 41 -4.83 -10.64 19.66
C HIS A 41 -5.33 -11.93 18.99
N SER A 42 -4.44 -12.61 18.26
CA SER A 42 -4.71 -14.00 17.92
C SER A 42 -4.50 -14.85 19.18
N THR A 43 -5.42 -15.78 19.45
CA THR A 43 -5.37 -16.74 20.57
C THR A 43 -4.10 -17.63 20.55
N TRP A 44 -3.33 -17.58 19.47
CA TRP A 44 -2.19 -18.46 19.18
C TRP A 44 -0.88 -17.72 18.90
N GLY A 45 -0.80 -16.41 19.16
CA GLY A 45 0.45 -15.65 19.05
C GLY A 45 1.01 -15.48 17.63
N GLN A 46 0.19 -15.73 16.60
CA GLN A 46 0.55 -15.45 15.20
C GLN A 46 0.35 -13.97 14.93
N GLU A 47 1.40 -13.30 14.46
CA GLU A 47 1.37 -11.89 14.10
C GLU A 47 0.69 -11.73 12.73
N GLU A 48 -0.60 -11.42 12.74
CA GLU A 48 -1.34 -11.11 11.51
C GLU A 48 -0.90 -9.75 10.95
N SER A 49 -0.90 -9.61 9.62
CA SER A 49 -0.64 -8.34 8.96
C SER A 49 -1.57 -7.25 9.49
N LYS A 50 -1.01 -6.09 9.88
CA LYS A 50 -1.77 -4.98 10.46
C LYS A 50 -2.85 -4.51 9.47
N PRO A 51 -4.15 -4.60 9.80
CA PRO A 51 -5.22 -4.20 8.89
C PRO A 51 -5.07 -2.74 8.48
N PHE A 52 -5.15 -2.49 7.17
CA PHE A 52 -5.07 -1.16 6.58
C PHE A 52 -5.95 -1.06 5.34
N LEU A 53 -6.32 0.17 4.99
CA LEU A 53 -6.93 0.54 3.73
C LEU A 53 -6.09 1.64 3.08
N LEU A 54 -5.63 1.38 1.86
CA LEU A 54 -5.00 2.38 1.01
C LEU A 54 -5.92 2.72 -0.15
N ILE A 55 -6.13 4.00 -0.41
CA ILE A 55 -6.76 4.53 -1.62
C ILE A 55 -5.72 5.34 -2.39
N VAL A 56 -5.50 4.97 -3.65
CA VAL A 56 -4.63 5.68 -4.60
C VAL A 56 -5.49 6.19 -5.77
N PRO A 57 -5.86 7.47 -5.78
CA PRO A 57 -6.49 8.11 -6.93
C PRO A 57 -5.57 8.09 -8.15
N GLY A 58 -6.12 7.81 -9.32
CA GLY A 58 -5.34 7.77 -10.54
C GLY A 58 -6.10 7.16 -11.72
N GLU A 59 -5.62 7.46 -12.93
CA GLU A 59 -6.15 6.87 -14.16
C GLU A 59 -5.41 5.58 -14.55
N THR A 60 -4.39 5.20 -13.77
CA THR A 60 -3.62 3.96 -13.93
C THR A 60 -3.51 3.24 -12.59
N GLN A 61 -3.42 1.92 -12.62
CA GLN A 61 -3.20 1.13 -11.41
C GLN A 61 -1.72 1.21 -11.02
N GLN A 62 -1.45 1.76 -9.82
CA GLN A 62 -0.08 1.95 -9.31
C GLN A 62 0.29 0.92 -8.23
N VAL A 63 -0.72 0.36 -7.57
CA VAL A 63 -0.57 -0.61 -6.47
C VAL A 63 -1.16 -1.96 -6.87
N PHE A 64 -0.46 -3.03 -6.53
CA PHE A 64 -0.77 -4.40 -6.88
C PHE A 64 -0.66 -5.30 -5.65
N ALA A 65 -1.31 -6.46 -5.68
CA ALA A 65 -1.17 -7.46 -4.62
C ALA A 65 0.30 -7.91 -4.49
N GLY A 66 0.76 -8.09 -3.26
CA GLY A 66 2.13 -8.42 -2.92
C GLY A 66 3.03 -7.20 -2.69
N ASP A 67 2.65 -6.01 -3.16
CA ASP A 67 3.41 -4.78 -2.92
C ASP A 67 3.54 -4.49 -1.42
N ARG A 68 4.67 -3.91 -1.05
CA ARG A 68 4.89 -3.39 0.30
C ARG A 68 4.73 -1.90 0.33
N ILE A 69 4.01 -1.40 1.32
CA ILE A 69 3.55 -0.01 1.37
C ILE A 69 4.06 0.61 2.66
N TYR A 70 4.87 1.65 2.52
CA TYR A 70 5.39 2.41 3.65
C TYR A 70 4.64 3.74 3.77
N ALA A 71 4.25 4.10 5.00
CA ALA A 71 3.61 5.39 5.25
C ALA A 71 4.63 6.53 5.13
N GLY A 72 4.41 7.48 4.21
CA GLY A 72 5.34 8.56 3.90
C GLY A 72 6.42 8.17 2.89
N GLU A 73 7.54 8.90 2.93
CA GLU A 73 8.72 8.58 2.16
C GLU A 73 9.51 7.46 2.85
N GLY A 74 9.50 6.27 2.25
CA GLY A 74 10.18 5.11 2.80
C GLY A 74 11.66 5.06 2.41
N PRO A 75 12.49 4.28 3.11
CA PRO A 75 13.93 4.19 2.82
C PRO A 75 14.23 3.61 1.43
N GLU A 76 15.41 3.93 0.89
CA GLU A 76 15.99 3.10 -0.17
C GLU A 76 16.44 1.77 0.45
N ILE A 77 16.17 0.66 -0.23
CA ILE A 77 16.53 -0.68 0.24
C ILE A 77 17.26 -1.43 -0.86
N ALA A 78 18.24 -2.25 -0.48
CA ALA A 78 18.93 -3.11 -1.43
C ALA A 78 18.09 -4.38 -1.72
N PRO A 79 18.24 -5.02 -2.89
CA PRO A 79 17.53 -6.26 -3.23
C PRO A 79 17.64 -7.38 -2.19
N GLU A 80 18.77 -7.43 -1.48
CA GLU A 80 19.12 -8.42 -0.46
C GLU A 80 18.28 -8.22 0.82
N ASP A 81 17.94 -6.98 1.16
CA ASP A 81 17.18 -6.62 2.36
C ASP A 81 15.68 -6.95 2.22
N TRP A 82 15.22 -7.40 1.05
CA TRP A 82 13.81 -7.69 0.81
C TRP A 82 13.25 -8.75 1.77
N ALA A 83 14.04 -9.74 2.19
CA ALA A 83 13.53 -10.76 3.11
C ALA A 83 13.10 -10.15 4.46
N ASP A 84 13.87 -9.17 4.95
CA ASP A 84 13.68 -8.56 6.27
C ASP A 84 12.83 -7.28 6.23
N PHE A 85 12.63 -6.70 5.04
CA PHE A 85 11.76 -5.53 4.86
C PHE A 85 10.27 -5.90 4.91
N ILE A 86 9.80 -6.50 6.00
CA ILE A 86 8.42 -7.01 6.19
C ILE A 86 7.66 -6.23 7.29
N PRO A 87 6.31 -6.21 7.26
CA PRO A 87 5.50 -5.47 8.25
C PRO A 87 5.79 -5.80 9.72
N ALA A 88 6.23 -7.03 10.00
CA ALA A 88 6.56 -7.49 11.34
C ALA A 88 7.86 -6.89 11.90
N VAL A 89 8.79 -6.56 11.00
CA VAL A 89 10.13 -6.05 11.36
C VAL A 89 10.19 -4.54 11.21
N VAL A 90 9.49 -3.97 10.23
CA VAL A 90 9.58 -2.56 9.84
C VAL A 90 8.31 -1.80 10.25
N PRO A 91 8.37 -0.96 11.30
CA PRO A 91 7.25 -0.11 11.69
C PRO A 91 6.81 0.82 10.55
N GLY A 92 5.50 0.93 10.34
CA GLY A 92 4.94 1.75 9.27
C GLY A 92 4.95 1.09 7.89
N LEU A 93 5.44 -0.15 7.78
CA LEU A 93 5.34 -0.97 6.58
C LEU A 93 4.11 -1.88 6.63
N TYR A 94 3.46 -2.01 5.48
CA TYR A 94 2.29 -2.85 5.23
C TYR A 94 2.55 -3.71 4.00
N GLN A 95 1.78 -4.78 3.83
CA GLN A 95 1.80 -5.58 2.61
C GLN A 95 0.38 -5.71 2.05
N ALA A 96 0.20 -5.33 0.79
CA ALA A 96 -1.09 -5.45 0.10
C ALA A 96 -1.40 -6.93 -0.16
N ALA A 97 -2.40 -7.48 0.53
CA ALA A 97 -2.92 -8.81 0.21
C ALA A 97 -3.81 -8.77 -1.04
N TYR A 98 -4.48 -7.64 -1.26
CA TYR A 98 -5.26 -7.36 -2.47
C TYR A 98 -5.01 -5.94 -2.97
N ALA A 99 -5.28 -5.74 -4.27
CA ALA A 99 -5.37 -4.43 -4.89
C ALA A 99 -6.45 -4.48 -5.98
N GLU A 100 -7.51 -3.69 -5.80
CA GLU A 100 -8.68 -3.66 -6.67
C GLU A 100 -8.84 -2.29 -7.31
N THR A 101 -9.29 -2.28 -8.56
CA THR A 101 -9.48 -1.06 -9.35
C THR A 101 -10.94 -0.65 -9.38
N TYR A 102 -11.18 0.65 -9.19
CA TYR A 102 -12.51 1.23 -9.18
C TYR A 102 -12.62 2.30 -10.26
N GLY A 103 -13.61 2.13 -11.12
CA GLY A 103 -13.80 2.98 -12.28
C GLY A 103 -15.25 3.07 -12.70
N TRP A 104 -15.51 3.96 -13.65
CA TRP A 104 -16.83 4.18 -14.23
C TRP A 104 -16.70 4.51 -15.72
N GLN A 105 -17.61 3.99 -16.54
CA GLN A 105 -17.61 4.18 -18.00
C GLN A 105 -16.26 3.85 -18.66
N GLY A 106 -15.60 2.77 -18.21
CA GLY A 106 -14.31 2.33 -18.74
C GLY A 106 -13.11 3.18 -18.32
N LYS A 107 -13.32 4.19 -17.47
CA LYS A 107 -12.24 5.01 -16.90
C LYS A 107 -11.92 4.56 -15.48
N LEU A 108 -10.64 4.30 -15.21
CA LEU A 108 -10.13 4.08 -13.86
C LEU A 108 -10.12 5.39 -13.07
N TRP A 109 -10.53 5.35 -11.81
CA TRP A 109 -10.56 6.50 -10.92
C TRP A 109 -9.65 6.34 -9.70
N HIS A 110 -9.58 5.14 -9.13
CA HIS A 110 -8.67 4.85 -8.05
C HIS A 110 -8.40 3.35 -7.93
N THR A 111 -7.35 3.01 -7.20
CA THR A 111 -7.07 1.66 -6.71
C THR A 111 -7.26 1.65 -5.20
N GLU A 112 -7.90 0.60 -4.68
CA GLU A 112 -7.93 0.29 -3.25
C GLU A 112 -7.04 -0.91 -2.97
N ALA A 113 -6.25 -0.85 -1.90
CA ALA A 113 -5.42 -1.96 -1.46
C ALA A 113 -5.52 -2.14 0.06
N GLY A 114 -5.33 -3.36 0.53
CA GLY A 114 -5.41 -3.67 1.95
C GLY A 114 -4.92 -5.08 2.27
N CYS A 115 -5.00 -5.45 3.54
CA CYS A 115 -4.87 -6.82 4.00
C CYS A 115 -6.13 -7.20 4.79
N ARG A 116 -6.72 -8.35 4.45
CA ARG A 116 -7.88 -8.90 5.17
C ARG A 116 -7.41 -9.64 6.41
#